data_AF-A0A9P5WEM9-F1
#
_entry.id   AF-A0A9P5WEM9-F1
#
_cell.length_a   1.000
_cell.length_b   1.000
_cell.length_c   1.000
_cell.angle_alpha   90.00
_cell.angle_beta   90.00
_cell.angle_gamma   90.00
#
_symmetry.space_group_name_H-M   'P 1'
#
loop_
_entity.id
_entity.type
_entity.pdbx_description
1 polymer ?
#
loop_
_entity_poly.entity_id
_entity_poly.type
_entity_poly.pdbx_seq_one_letter_code
_entity_poly.pdbx_strand_id
1 'polypeptide(L)'
;MNTLIESFNKTKQAMTSEKITRAVAELNQYWDELELDHFEHVMDFTNYLSLYCEQLPCAETTYIVLAILFSHYLAIDKFLLRDDNSIVDSIHAKYMSLMSRHLDHEELAYYKYSFKTWVASCHEEAILKRTLPVIGTRIARHSMWADWRWVNIGVAPFMRLVMMINFQNENLYSALTQSSIVYISMQCAYLNDVGSVVKDKGSNEVNYYLEVAPDTVGKQTDILEQSNKYLETVDLSHNLKHVLRSAIHGSYLLYTLSERYFGRTESNW
;
A
#
# COMPACT_ATOMS: atom_id res chain seq x y z
N MET A 1 7.12 13.76 -16.01
CA MET A 1 7.58 14.08 -14.65
C MET A 1 6.92 15.35 -14.11
N ASN A 2 6.99 16.50 -14.80
CA ASN A 2 6.37 17.76 -14.35
C ASN A 2 4.85 17.65 -14.11
N THR A 3 4.11 16.93 -14.96
CA THR A 3 2.65 16.77 -14.82
C THR A 3 2.22 15.95 -13.59
N LEU A 4 3.01 14.96 -13.19
CA LEU A 4 2.72 14.09 -12.03
C LEU A 4 2.94 14.83 -10.70
N ILE A 5 4.02 15.61 -10.61
CA ILE A 5 4.33 16.45 -9.44
C ILE A 5 3.31 17.59 -9.32
N GLU A 6 2.90 18.21 -10.43
CA GLU A 6 1.83 19.21 -10.45
C GLU A 6 0.49 18.62 -10.01
N SER A 7 0.12 17.42 -10.47
CA SER A 7 -1.06 16.70 -10.00
C SER A 7 -0.99 16.43 -8.50
N PHE A 8 0.14 15.94 -7.98
CA PHE A 8 0.34 15.72 -6.55
C PHE A 8 0.15 17.00 -5.73
N ASN A 9 0.78 18.11 -6.14
CA ASN A 9 0.65 19.39 -5.43
C ASN A 9 -0.80 19.90 -5.42
N LYS A 10 -1.55 19.67 -6.51
CA LYS A 10 -3.00 19.96 -6.56
C LYS A 10 -3.81 19.05 -5.64
N THR A 11 -3.53 17.74 -5.63
CA THR A 11 -4.19 16.78 -4.72
C THR A 11 -3.98 17.16 -3.25
N LYS A 12 -2.76 17.56 -2.87
CA LYS A 12 -2.45 18.04 -1.51
C LYS A 12 -3.25 19.28 -1.12
N GLN A 13 -3.60 20.14 -2.09
CA GLN A 13 -4.38 21.36 -1.86
C GLN A 13 -5.90 21.16 -1.93
N ALA A 14 -6.39 20.16 -2.68
CA ALA A 14 -7.83 19.93 -2.91
C ALA A 14 -8.54 19.21 -1.74
N MET A 15 -7.79 18.61 -0.82
CA MET A 15 -8.29 17.78 0.30
C MET A 15 -8.68 18.61 1.54
N THR A 16 -9.54 19.63 1.36
CA THR A 16 -9.89 20.61 2.43
C THR A 16 -11.30 20.49 2.99
N SER A 17 -11.97 19.33 2.79
CA SER A 17 -13.31 19.15 3.37
C SER A 17 -13.26 19.09 4.89
N GLU A 18 -14.32 19.57 5.55
CA GLU A 18 -14.42 19.55 7.02
C GLU A 18 -14.37 18.12 7.57
N LYS A 19 -14.97 17.15 6.86
CA LYS A 19 -14.97 15.74 7.27
C LYS A 19 -13.59 15.11 7.18
N ILE A 20 -12.84 15.38 6.10
CA ILE A 20 -11.44 14.93 5.98
C ILE A 20 -10.62 15.55 7.10
N THR A 21 -10.74 16.86 7.30
CA THR A 21 -10.00 17.59 8.35
C THR A 21 -10.25 16.99 9.73
N ARG A 22 -11.52 16.68 10.05
CA ARG A 22 -11.90 16.06 11.32
C ARG A 22 -11.36 14.64 11.47
N ALA A 23 -11.46 13.82 10.43
CA ALA A 23 -10.95 12.45 10.45
C ALA A 23 -9.42 12.42 10.61
N VAL A 24 -8.70 13.29 9.92
CA VAL A 24 -7.24 13.43 10.04
C VAL A 24 -6.85 13.90 11.44
N ALA A 25 -7.59 14.85 12.03
CA ALA A 25 -7.35 15.29 13.40
C ALA A 25 -7.59 14.17 14.44
N GLU A 26 -8.67 13.38 14.28
CA GLU A 26 -8.95 12.21 15.14
C GLU A 26 -7.85 11.15 15.00
N LEU A 27 -7.37 10.91 13.78
CA LEU A 27 -6.25 9.98 13.53
C LEU A 27 -4.94 10.48 14.14
N ASN A 28 -4.61 11.77 14.03
CA ASN A 28 -3.41 12.33 14.65
C ASN A 28 -3.46 12.22 16.17
N GLN A 29 -4.62 12.52 16.78
CA GLN A 29 -4.79 12.35 18.22
C GLN A 29 -4.53 10.89 18.65
N TYR A 30 -5.03 9.91 17.91
CA TYR A 30 -4.78 8.50 18.23
C TYR A 30 -3.34 8.08 17.98
N TRP A 31 -2.69 8.66 16.97
CA TRP A 31 -1.28 8.46 16.72
C TRP A 31 -0.42 8.98 17.89
N ASP A 32 -0.74 10.18 18.38
CA ASP A 32 -0.10 10.80 19.54
C ASP A 32 -0.33 9.98 20.83
N GLU A 33 -1.55 9.45 21.03
CA GLU A 33 -1.88 8.57 22.18
C GLU A 33 -1.09 7.26 22.19
N LEU A 34 -0.60 6.81 21.03
CA LEU A 34 0.28 5.65 20.89
C LEU A 34 1.76 5.99 21.00
N GLU A 35 2.09 7.26 21.28
CA GLU A 35 3.46 7.80 21.35
C GLU A 35 4.25 7.50 20.05
N LEU A 36 3.58 7.69 18.91
CA LEU A 36 4.15 7.54 17.59
C LEU A 36 4.51 8.91 17.01
N ASP A 37 5.69 9.01 16.40
CA ASP A 37 6.13 10.24 15.73
C ASP A 37 5.74 10.21 14.24
N HIS A 38 5.92 11.34 13.55
CA HIS A 38 5.86 11.42 12.09
C HIS A 38 4.51 11.07 11.44
N PHE A 39 3.39 11.47 12.04
CA PHE A 39 2.05 11.28 11.45
C PHE A 39 1.94 11.90 10.05
N GLU A 40 2.67 12.98 9.77
CA GLU A 40 2.74 13.61 8.46
C GLU A 40 3.18 12.64 7.34
N HIS A 41 4.02 11.65 7.65
CA HIS A 41 4.43 10.64 6.68
C HIS A 41 3.30 9.67 6.33
N VAL A 42 2.40 9.38 7.28
CA VAL A 42 1.18 8.59 7.01
C VAL A 42 0.27 9.34 6.04
N MET A 43 0.15 10.66 6.24
CA MET A 43 -0.65 11.49 5.36
C MET A 43 0.00 11.68 3.99
N ASP A 44 1.31 11.84 3.90
CA ASP A 44 2.02 11.86 2.62
C ASP A 44 1.84 10.52 1.87
N PHE A 45 1.92 9.38 2.56
CA PHE A 45 1.64 8.06 1.99
C PHE A 45 0.22 7.97 1.42
N THR A 46 -0.76 8.44 2.20
CA THR A 46 -2.16 8.52 1.80
C THR A 46 -2.32 9.38 0.56
N ASN A 47 -1.71 10.58 0.54
CA ASN A 47 -1.78 11.52 -0.58
C ASN A 47 -1.15 10.98 -1.86
N TYR A 48 0.00 10.28 -1.74
CA TYR A 48 0.63 9.64 -2.89
C TYR A 48 -0.28 8.55 -3.47
N LEU A 49 -0.78 7.63 -2.63
CA LEU A 49 -1.61 6.52 -3.12
C LEU A 49 -3.03 6.92 -3.50
N SER A 50 -3.55 8.03 -2.99
CA SER A 50 -4.84 8.58 -3.40
C SER A 50 -4.75 9.42 -4.68
N LEU A 51 -3.60 9.45 -5.37
CA LEU A 51 -3.42 10.25 -6.58
C LEU A 51 -4.47 9.86 -7.63
N TYR A 52 -5.34 10.78 -8.05
CA TYR A 52 -6.49 10.56 -8.94
C TYR A 52 -7.75 9.99 -8.27
N CYS A 53 -7.68 9.53 -7.02
CA CYS A 53 -8.89 9.11 -6.29
C CYS A 53 -9.84 10.29 -6.01
N GLU A 54 -9.37 11.54 -6.09
CA GLU A 54 -10.21 12.73 -5.94
C GLU A 54 -11.30 12.86 -7.02
N GLN A 55 -11.11 12.19 -8.16
CA GLN A 55 -12.07 12.18 -9.27
C GLN A 55 -13.15 11.12 -9.12
N LEU A 56 -13.11 10.33 -8.05
CA LEU A 56 -14.05 9.25 -7.81
C LEU A 56 -15.37 9.74 -7.19
N PRO A 57 -16.51 9.06 -7.42
CA PRO A 57 -17.80 9.46 -6.89
C PRO A 57 -17.84 9.62 -5.36
N CYS A 58 -17.08 8.80 -4.64
CA CYS A 58 -16.99 8.80 -3.18
C CYS A 58 -15.57 9.18 -2.71
N ALA A 59 -14.92 10.12 -3.41
CA ALA A 59 -13.56 10.57 -3.15
C ALA A 59 -13.28 10.91 -1.67
N GLU A 60 -14.18 11.62 -1.00
CA GLU A 60 -14.03 12.00 0.42
C GLU A 60 -13.98 10.77 1.34
N THR A 61 -14.92 9.84 1.16
CA THR A 61 -14.97 8.60 1.96
C THR A 61 -13.78 7.72 1.66
N THR A 62 -13.41 7.62 0.38
CA THR A 62 -12.22 6.90 -0.08
C THR A 62 -10.99 7.41 0.65
N TYR A 63 -10.74 8.73 0.61
CA TYR A 63 -9.57 9.32 1.27
C TYR A 63 -9.52 9.03 2.76
N ILE A 64 -10.64 9.19 3.48
CA ILE A 64 -10.72 8.91 4.91
C ILE A 64 -10.40 7.44 5.20
N VAL A 65 -10.98 6.52 4.43
CA VAL A 65 -10.70 5.08 4.53
C VAL A 65 -9.23 4.78 4.30
N LEU A 66 -8.59 5.43 3.33
CA LEU A 66 -7.15 5.26 3.07
C LEU A 66 -6.29 5.75 4.24
N ALA A 67 -6.60 6.93 4.78
CA ALA A 67 -5.90 7.46 5.94
C ALA A 67 -6.01 6.50 7.14
N ILE A 68 -7.22 6.01 7.44
CA ILE A 68 -7.45 5.02 8.50
C ILE A 68 -6.67 3.74 8.22
N LEU A 69 -6.70 3.22 6.99
CA LEU A 69 -6.01 1.99 6.60
C LEU A 69 -4.50 2.11 6.81
N PHE A 70 -3.87 3.17 6.30
CA PHE A 70 -2.42 3.33 6.42
C PHE A 70 -1.97 3.63 7.84
N SER A 71 -2.72 4.45 8.59
CA SER A 71 -2.49 4.62 10.03
C SER A 71 -2.58 3.29 10.77
N HIS A 72 -3.61 2.48 10.48
CA HIS A 72 -3.78 1.19 11.14
C HIS A 72 -2.61 0.23 10.84
N TYR A 73 -2.19 0.12 9.57
CA TYR A 73 -1.10 -0.78 9.17
C TYR A 73 0.22 -0.38 9.83
N LEU A 74 0.59 0.90 9.77
CA LEU A 74 1.86 1.40 10.30
C LEU A 74 1.89 1.41 11.84
N ALA A 75 0.77 1.72 12.51
CA ALA A 75 0.68 1.60 13.95
C ALA A 75 0.92 0.15 14.38
N ILE A 76 0.24 -0.81 13.77
CA ILE A 76 0.38 -2.24 14.09
C ILE A 76 1.80 -2.74 13.80
N ASP A 77 2.39 -2.38 12.66
CA ASP A 77 3.75 -2.81 12.26
C ASP A 77 4.79 -2.55 13.35
N LYS A 78 4.75 -1.37 13.99
CA LYS A 78 5.65 -1.01 15.09
C LYS A 78 5.50 -1.92 16.32
N PHE A 79 4.26 -2.32 16.66
CA PHE A 79 3.99 -3.11 17.86
C PHE A 79 4.04 -4.62 17.62
N LEU A 80 3.81 -5.09 16.39
CA LEU A 80 4.01 -6.50 16.00
C LEU A 80 5.47 -6.94 16.24
N LEU A 81 6.43 -6.05 15.98
CA LEU A 81 7.85 -6.32 16.21
C LEU A 81 8.24 -6.40 17.69
N ARG A 82 7.35 -6.00 18.62
CA ARG A 82 7.61 -5.97 20.07
C ARG A 82 6.92 -7.10 20.84
N ASP A 83 6.21 -8.01 20.17
CA ASP A 83 5.43 -9.12 20.76
C ASP A 83 4.38 -8.69 21.82
N ASP A 84 3.94 -7.42 21.82
CA ASP A 84 2.90 -6.94 22.74
C ASP A 84 1.49 -7.14 22.14
N ASN A 85 1.02 -8.38 22.22
CA ASN A 85 -0.30 -8.77 21.68
C ASN A 85 -1.46 -8.00 22.31
N SER A 86 -1.31 -7.50 23.55
CA SER A 86 -2.38 -6.76 24.24
C SER A 86 -2.60 -5.36 23.68
N ILE A 87 -1.54 -4.69 23.27
CA ILE A 87 -1.61 -3.39 22.60
C ILE A 87 -2.13 -3.54 21.17
N VAL A 88 -1.70 -4.58 20.45
CA VAL A 88 -2.14 -4.89 19.07
C VAL A 88 -3.67 -5.04 19.00
N ASP A 89 -4.27 -5.78 19.93
CA ASP A 89 -5.73 -5.96 19.99
C ASP A 89 -6.48 -4.65 20.25
N SER A 90 -5.94 -3.79 21.12
CA SER A 90 -6.52 -2.47 21.42
C SER A 90 -6.48 -1.53 20.22
N ILE A 91 -5.33 -1.46 19.53
CA ILE A 91 -5.16 -0.70 18.29
C ILE A 91 -6.16 -1.22 17.25
N HIS A 92 -6.24 -2.53 17.06
CA HIS A 92 -7.14 -3.15 16.10
C HIS A 92 -8.60 -2.78 16.36
N ALA A 93 -9.07 -2.90 17.60
CA ALA A 93 -10.44 -2.56 17.97
C ALA A 93 -10.76 -1.08 17.66
N LYS A 94 -9.82 -0.17 17.94
CA LYS A 94 -10.00 1.27 17.74
C LYS A 94 -10.06 1.66 16.26
N TYR A 95 -9.11 1.19 15.44
CA TYR A 95 -9.12 1.46 14.00
C TYR A 95 -10.28 0.77 13.27
N MET A 96 -10.70 -0.43 13.71
CA MET A 96 -11.90 -1.09 13.18
C MET A 96 -13.17 -0.29 13.49
N SER A 97 -13.25 0.32 14.68
CA SER A 97 -14.35 1.21 15.06
C SER A 97 -14.41 2.43 14.15
N LEU A 98 -13.26 3.09 13.88
CA LEU A 98 -13.18 4.20 12.92
C LEU A 98 -13.65 3.77 11.51
N MET A 99 -13.13 2.65 11.02
CA MET A 99 -13.44 2.14 9.69
C MET A 99 -14.95 1.83 9.53
N SER A 100 -15.59 1.29 10.58
CA SER A 100 -17.01 0.94 10.56
C SER A 100 -17.97 2.13 10.39
N ARG A 101 -17.49 3.37 10.58
CA ARG A 101 -18.26 4.59 10.34
C ARG A 101 -18.34 4.96 8.85
N HIS A 102 -17.45 4.40 8.04
CA HIS A 102 -17.24 4.78 6.64
C HIS A 102 -17.49 3.65 5.65
N LEU A 103 -17.45 2.40 6.12
CA LEU A 103 -17.65 1.21 5.31
C LEU A 103 -18.98 0.55 5.62
N ASP A 104 -19.61 -0.01 4.59
CA ASP A 104 -20.71 -0.94 4.78
C ASP A 104 -20.23 -2.30 5.34
N HIS A 105 -21.16 -3.23 5.55
CA HIS A 105 -20.84 -4.52 6.13
C HIS A 105 -19.93 -5.38 5.23
N GLU A 106 -20.11 -5.35 3.91
CA GLU A 106 -19.31 -6.15 2.97
C GLU A 106 -17.89 -5.58 2.86
N GLU A 107 -17.77 -4.27 2.72
CA GLU A 107 -16.51 -3.53 2.70
C GLU A 107 -15.70 -3.72 3.99
N LEU A 108 -16.36 -3.62 5.14
CA LEU A 108 -15.71 -3.83 6.43
C LEU A 108 -15.29 -5.29 6.63
N ALA A 109 -16.08 -6.26 6.17
CA ALA A 109 -15.72 -7.67 6.20
C ALA A 109 -14.50 -7.96 5.30
N TYR A 110 -14.48 -7.38 4.10
CA TYR A 110 -13.34 -7.47 3.19
C TYR A 110 -12.07 -6.87 3.80
N TYR A 111 -12.17 -5.70 4.41
CA TYR A 111 -11.06 -5.07 5.10
C TYR A 111 -10.51 -5.93 6.25
N LYS A 112 -11.40 -6.46 7.10
CA LYS A 112 -11.02 -7.36 8.21
C LYS A 112 -10.27 -8.60 7.72
N TYR A 113 -10.76 -9.23 6.66
CA TYR A 113 -10.11 -10.40 6.06
C TYR A 113 -8.73 -10.03 5.51
N SER A 114 -8.66 -8.95 4.73
CA SER A 114 -7.42 -8.52 4.09
C SER A 114 -6.36 -8.11 5.11
N PHE A 115 -6.76 -7.42 6.19
CA PHE A 115 -5.88 -7.03 7.28
C PHE A 115 -5.27 -8.24 7.99
N LYS A 116 -6.08 -9.24 8.34
CA LYS A 116 -5.59 -10.48 8.96
C LYS A 116 -4.60 -11.22 8.05
N THR A 117 -4.89 -11.24 6.76
CA THR A 117 -4.00 -11.87 5.77
C THR A 117 -2.68 -11.11 5.66
N TRP A 118 -2.72 -9.77 5.70
CA TRP A 118 -1.52 -8.93 5.74
C TRP A 118 -0.69 -9.17 7.00
N VAL A 119 -1.29 -9.16 8.20
CA VAL A 119 -0.57 -9.45 9.46
C VAL A 119 0.11 -10.83 9.42
N ALA A 120 -0.61 -11.86 8.93
CA ALA A 120 -0.03 -13.19 8.77
C ALA A 120 1.19 -13.17 7.84
N SER A 121 1.12 -12.43 6.73
CA SER A 121 2.25 -12.28 5.80
C SER A 121 3.46 -11.59 6.44
N CYS A 122 3.26 -10.64 7.37
CA CYS A 122 4.37 -10.00 8.09
C CYS A 122 5.12 -11.00 8.99
N HIS A 123 4.40 -11.92 9.65
CA HIS A 123 5.03 -12.98 10.45
C HIS A 123 5.84 -13.97 9.60
N GLU A 124 5.47 -14.17 8.33
CA GLU A 124 6.16 -15.08 7.40
C GLU A 124 7.46 -14.50 6.83
N GLU A 125 7.65 -13.17 6.88
CA GLU A 125 8.75 -12.48 6.20
C GLU A 125 10.13 -12.99 6.64
N ALA A 126 10.35 -13.17 7.94
CA ALA A 126 11.62 -13.68 8.47
C ALA A 126 11.94 -15.11 8.01
N ILE A 127 10.91 -15.93 7.78
CA ILE A 127 11.07 -17.27 7.23
C ILE A 127 11.46 -17.17 5.77
N LEU A 128 10.74 -16.37 4.99
CA LEU A 128 11.01 -16.13 3.58
C LEU A 128 12.41 -15.59 3.33
N LYS A 129 12.88 -14.63 4.13
CA LYS A 129 14.23 -14.05 4.06
C LYS A 129 15.31 -15.13 4.12
N ARG A 130 15.12 -16.15 4.97
CA ARG A 130 16.06 -17.28 5.11
C ARG A 130 15.88 -18.34 4.03
N THR A 131 14.65 -18.56 3.58
CA THR A 131 14.34 -19.64 2.63
C THR A 131 14.60 -19.25 1.17
N LEU A 132 14.36 -18.01 0.76
CA LEU A 132 14.52 -17.60 -0.64
C LEU A 132 15.95 -17.85 -1.16
N PRO A 133 17.05 -17.50 -0.46
CA PRO A 133 18.41 -17.71 -0.99
C PRO A 133 18.80 -19.17 -1.19
N VAL A 134 18.18 -20.13 -0.48
CA VAL A 134 18.53 -21.56 -0.54
C VAL A 134 17.78 -22.32 -1.64
N ILE A 135 16.79 -21.70 -2.28
CA ILE A 135 16.04 -22.31 -3.39
C ILE A 135 16.89 -22.29 -4.66
N GLY A 136 17.17 -23.47 -5.20
CA GLY A 136 18.16 -23.67 -6.26
C GLY A 136 17.87 -23.04 -7.63
N THR A 137 16.65 -22.52 -7.88
CA THR A 137 16.33 -21.86 -9.16
C THR A 137 15.70 -20.48 -8.95
N ARG A 138 16.03 -19.54 -9.85
CA ARG A 138 15.44 -18.19 -9.85
C ARG A 138 13.92 -18.21 -10.01
N ILE A 139 13.39 -19.11 -10.84
CA ILE A 139 11.95 -19.21 -11.07
C ILE A 139 11.22 -19.60 -9.78
N ALA A 140 11.70 -20.63 -9.06
CA ALA A 140 11.09 -21.04 -7.81
C ALA A 140 11.18 -19.96 -6.72
N ARG A 141 12.31 -19.23 -6.64
CA ARG A 141 12.44 -18.04 -5.77
C ARG A 141 11.42 -16.97 -6.11
N HIS A 142 11.29 -16.64 -7.39
CA HIS A 142 10.34 -15.63 -7.85
C HIS A 142 8.89 -16.03 -7.54
N SER A 143 8.49 -17.28 -7.79
CA SER A 143 7.14 -17.75 -7.46
C SER A 143 6.84 -17.61 -5.97
N MET A 144 7.73 -18.11 -5.09
CA MET A 144 7.54 -18.02 -3.65
C MET A 144 7.52 -16.58 -3.13
N TRP A 145 8.42 -15.72 -3.64
CA TRP A 145 8.40 -14.30 -3.32
C TRP A 145 7.12 -13.62 -3.80
N ALA A 146 6.69 -13.91 -5.03
CA ALA A 146 5.51 -13.28 -5.62
C ALA A 146 4.25 -13.64 -4.85
N ASP A 147 4.04 -14.93 -4.53
CA ASP A 147 2.87 -15.44 -3.79
C ASP A 147 2.70 -14.78 -2.42
N TRP A 148 3.81 -14.45 -1.75
CA TRP A 148 3.79 -13.72 -0.49
C TRP A 148 3.65 -12.20 -0.69
N ARG A 149 4.45 -11.63 -1.60
CA ARG A 149 4.64 -10.17 -1.69
C ARG A 149 3.38 -9.43 -2.12
N TRP A 150 2.55 -10.01 -3.00
CA TRP A 150 1.34 -9.32 -3.47
C TRP A 150 0.35 -9.03 -2.34
N VAL A 151 0.37 -9.84 -1.28
CA VAL A 151 -0.38 -9.64 -0.03
C VAL A 151 0.35 -8.66 0.88
N ASN A 152 1.64 -8.93 1.12
CA ASN A 152 2.44 -8.20 2.11
C ASN A 152 2.62 -6.72 1.80
N ILE A 153 2.69 -6.33 0.51
CA ILE A 153 2.80 -4.90 0.13
C ILE A 153 1.53 -4.09 0.49
N GLY A 154 0.40 -4.75 0.76
CA GLY A 154 -0.84 -4.11 1.21
C GLY A 154 -1.61 -3.32 0.15
N VAL A 155 -1.09 -3.18 -1.08
CA VAL A 155 -1.69 -2.36 -2.15
C VAL A 155 -2.87 -3.05 -2.84
N ALA A 156 -2.84 -4.37 -3.04
CA ALA A 156 -3.97 -5.12 -3.60
C ALA A 156 -5.26 -5.00 -2.76
N PRO A 157 -5.21 -5.21 -1.42
CA PRO A 157 -6.32 -4.89 -0.53
C PRO A 157 -6.88 -3.50 -0.70
N PHE A 158 -6.00 -2.50 -0.74
CA PHE A 158 -6.34 -1.10 -0.95
C PHE A 158 -7.13 -0.89 -2.26
N MET A 159 -6.58 -1.30 -3.40
CA MET A 159 -7.20 -1.06 -4.71
C MET A 159 -8.61 -1.64 -4.77
N ARG A 160 -8.78 -2.86 -4.25
CA ARG A 160 -10.10 -3.51 -4.23
C ARG A 160 -11.08 -2.80 -3.29
N LEU A 161 -10.65 -2.36 -2.12
CA LEU A 161 -11.51 -1.64 -1.19
C LEU A 161 -11.97 -0.30 -1.79
N VAL A 162 -11.07 0.45 -2.44
CA VAL A 162 -11.44 1.68 -3.17
C VAL A 162 -12.47 1.39 -4.27
N MET A 163 -12.29 0.30 -5.01
CA MET A 163 -13.25 -0.08 -6.05
C MET A 163 -14.62 -0.44 -5.46
N MET A 164 -14.68 -1.12 -4.31
CA MET A 164 -15.94 -1.45 -3.62
C MET A 164 -16.69 -0.19 -3.20
N ILE A 165 -15.99 0.77 -2.58
CA ILE A 165 -16.55 2.05 -2.11
C ILE A 165 -17.16 2.87 -3.25
N ASN A 166 -16.52 2.86 -4.43
CA ASN A 166 -16.89 3.76 -5.51
C ASN A 166 -17.78 3.13 -6.58
N PHE A 167 -17.75 1.80 -6.72
CA PHE A 167 -18.27 1.14 -7.93
C PHE A 167 -19.07 -0.14 -7.63
N GLN A 168 -20.23 0.01 -6.98
CA GLN A 168 -21.13 -1.11 -6.65
C GLN A 168 -21.66 -1.89 -7.87
N ASN A 169 -21.68 -1.27 -9.06
CA ASN A 169 -22.18 -1.90 -10.30
C ASN A 169 -21.08 -2.58 -11.14
N GLU A 170 -19.81 -2.46 -10.75
CA GLU A 170 -18.70 -3.09 -11.49
C GLU A 170 -18.55 -4.55 -11.08
N ASN A 171 -18.22 -5.42 -12.04
CA ASN A 171 -17.91 -6.81 -11.71
C ASN A 171 -16.48 -6.93 -11.14
N LEU A 172 -16.36 -6.65 -9.84
CA LEU A 172 -15.09 -6.74 -9.13
C LEU A 172 -14.57 -8.18 -9.02
N TYR A 173 -15.44 -9.17 -9.13
CA TYR A 173 -15.10 -10.59 -9.00
C TYR A 173 -14.66 -11.23 -10.32
N SER A 174 -14.67 -10.48 -11.43
CA SER A 174 -14.16 -11.01 -12.70
C SER A 174 -12.69 -11.40 -12.58
N ALA A 175 -12.32 -12.51 -13.23
CA ALA A 175 -10.94 -12.97 -13.25
C ALA A 175 -10.00 -11.88 -13.77
N LEU A 176 -10.43 -11.12 -14.78
CA LEU A 176 -9.64 -10.04 -15.36
C LEU A 176 -9.39 -8.89 -14.37
N THR A 177 -10.41 -8.49 -13.60
CA THR A 177 -10.28 -7.45 -12.56
C THR A 177 -9.31 -7.92 -11.48
N GLN A 178 -9.50 -9.13 -10.96
CA GLN A 178 -8.63 -9.69 -9.91
C GLN A 178 -7.18 -9.85 -10.38
N SER A 179 -6.96 -10.40 -11.58
CA SER A 179 -5.61 -10.53 -12.16
C SER A 179 -4.96 -9.16 -12.38
N SER A 180 -5.73 -8.14 -12.75
CA SER A 180 -5.18 -6.78 -12.93
C SER A 180 -4.81 -6.12 -11.61
N ILE A 181 -5.60 -6.32 -10.55
CA ILE A 181 -5.27 -5.88 -9.19
C ILE A 181 -3.97 -6.53 -8.71
N VAL A 182 -3.85 -7.86 -8.87
CA VAL A 182 -2.63 -8.60 -8.49
C VAL A 182 -1.44 -8.13 -9.31
N TYR A 183 -1.59 -8.01 -10.63
CA TYR A 183 -0.52 -7.53 -11.51
C TYR A 183 -0.01 -6.16 -11.07
N ILE A 184 -0.90 -5.18 -10.88
CA ILE A 184 -0.52 -3.83 -10.48
C ILE A 184 0.08 -3.81 -9.06
N SER A 185 -0.46 -4.59 -8.13
CA SER A 185 0.12 -4.73 -6.78
C SER A 185 1.56 -5.26 -6.83
N MET A 186 1.84 -6.22 -7.71
CA MET A 186 3.19 -6.71 -7.95
C MET A 186 4.10 -5.65 -8.55
N GLN A 187 3.61 -4.82 -9.48
CA GLN A 187 4.39 -3.70 -10.01
C GLN A 187 4.71 -2.67 -8.92
N CYS A 188 3.76 -2.36 -8.03
CA CYS A 188 4.00 -1.52 -6.85
C CYS A 188 5.05 -2.14 -5.92
N ALA A 189 5.01 -3.46 -5.69
CA ALA A 189 6.02 -4.16 -4.90
C ALA A 189 7.42 -4.08 -5.53
N TYR A 190 7.53 -4.24 -6.85
CA TYR A 190 8.81 -4.04 -7.53
C TYR A 190 9.32 -2.60 -7.40
N LEU A 191 8.44 -1.59 -7.51
CA LEU A 191 8.85 -0.20 -7.29
C LEU A 191 9.38 0.02 -5.87
N ASN A 192 8.75 -0.60 -4.88
CA ASN A 192 9.22 -0.58 -3.49
C ASN A 192 10.61 -1.20 -3.39
N ASP A 193 10.76 -2.42 -3.90
CA ASP A 193 12.01 -3.17 -3.80
C ASP A 193 13.15 -2.46 -4.53
N VAL A 194 12.92 -1.85 -5.70
CA VAL A 194 13.95 -1.01 -6.37
C VAL A 194 14.32 0.18 -5.49
N GLY A 195 13.32 0.88 -4.93
CA GLY A 195 13.55 2.06 -4.10
C GLY A 195 14.26 1.74 -2.79
N SER A 196 14.05 0.54 -2.24
CA SER A 196 14.54 0.16 -0.92
C SER A 196 15.80 -0.71 -0.95
N VAL A 197 16.32 -1.13 -2.13
CA VAL A 197 17.52 -2.00 -2.24
C VAL A 197 18.66 -1.56 -1.33
N VAL A 198 18.96 -0.25 -1.31
CA VAL A 198 20.08 0.29 -0.51
C VAL A 198 19.79 0.21 0.98
N LYS A 199 18.57 0.55 1.39
CA LYS A 199 18.12 0.52 2.80
C LYS A 199 18.05 -0.91 3.33
N ASP A 200 17.58 -1.85 2.52
CA ASP A 200 17.29 -3.21 2.97
C ASP A 200 18.54 -4.11 2.96
N LYS A 201 19.66 -3.58 2.45
CA LYS A 201 20.94 -4.25 2.49
C LYS A 201 21.43 -4.37 3.95
N GLY A 202 21.20 -5.53 4.54
CA GLY A 202 21.53 -5.82 5.94
C GLY A 202 20.36 -5.70 6.91
N SER A 203 19.15 -5.45 6.41
CA SER A 203 17.92 -5.55 7.20
C SER A 203 17.33 -6.98 7.18
N ASN A 204 16.30 -7.21 7.99
CA ASN A 204 15.51 -8.44 7.96
C ASN A 204 14.37 -8.41 6.91
N GLU A 205 14.22 -7.31 6.17
CA GLU A 205 13.18 -7.14 5.15
C GLU A 205 13.49 -7.95 3.90
N VAL A 206 12.49 -8.58 3.28
CA VAL A 206 12.64 -9.32 2.02
C VAL A 206 12.55 -8.37 0.83
N ASN A 207 13.54 -8.45 -0.05
CA ASN A 207 13.68 -7.62 -1.24
C ASN A 207 14.01 -8.48 -2.47
N TYR A 208 13.22 -8.37 -3.53
CA TYR A 208 13.38 -9.13 -4.76
C TYR A 208 14.80 -9.03 -5.34
N TYR A 209 15.39 -7.84 -5.33
CA TYR A 209 16.71 -7.57 -5.90
C TYR A 209 17.87 -7.92 -4.96
N LEU A 210 17.59 -8.42 -3.75
CA LEU A 210 18.61 -8.98 -2.87
C LEU A 210 18.52 -10.51 -2.82
N GLU A 211 17.31 -11.07 -2.72
CA GLU A 211 17.12 -12.52 -2.51
C GLU A 211 16.81 -13.31 -3.78
N VAL A 212 16.13 -12.72 -4.76
CA VAL A 212 15.64 -13.45 -5.95
C VAL A 212 16.52 -13.19 -7.17
N ALA A 213 16.87 -11.93 -7.39
CA ALA A 213 17.53 -11.46 -8.60
C ALA A 213 18.67 -10.47 -8.35
N PRO A 214 19.70 -10.84 -7.55
CA PRO A 214 20.76 -9.92 -7.10
C PRO A 214 21.62 -9.33 -8.23
N ASP A 215 21.71 -10.01 -9.37
CA ASP A 215 22.52 -9.57 -10.52
C ASP A 215 21.77 -8.57 -11.43
N THR A 216 20.53 -8.23 -11.09
CA THR A 216 19.70 -7.31 -11.87
C THR A 216 19.05 -6.32 -10.94
N VAL A 217 19.16 -5.02 -11.22
CA VAL A 217 18.32 -4.01 -10.57
C VAL A 217 17.48 -3.36 -11.65
N GLY A 218 16.16 -3.48 -11.53
CA GLY A 218 15.22 -2.82 -12.44
C GLY A 218 15.26 -1.31 -12.28
N LYS A 219 14.80 -0.57 -13.29
CA LYS A 219 14.53 0.86 -13.15
C LYS A 219 13.06 1.07 -12.81
N GLN A 220 12.78 1.93 -11.84
CA GLN A 220 11.40 2.29 -11.47
C GLN A 220 10.61 2.86 -12.67
N THR A 221 11.27 3.58 -13.57
CA THR A 221 10.65 4.12 -14.80
C THR A 221 10.15 3.02 -15.73
N ASP A 222 10.93 1.95 -15.90
CA ASP A 222 10.57 0.86 -16.81
C ASP A 222 9.34 0.09 -16.29
N ILE A 223 9.26 -0.10 -14.97
CA ILE A 223 8.11 -0.69 -14.27
C ILE A 223 6.85 0.17 -14.47
N LEU A 224 6.98 1.49 -14.31
CA LEU A 224 5.88 2.44 -14.50
C LEU A 224 5.37 2.43 -15.95
N GLU A 225 6.28 2.46 -16.93
CA GLU A 225 5.95 2.42 -18.36
C GLU A 225 5.24 1.11 -18.76
N GLN A 226 5.76 -0.03 -18.30
CA GLN A 226 5.13 -1.34 -18.54
C GLN A 226 3.73 -1.42 -17.94
N SER A 227 3.55 -0.88 -16.72
CA SER A 227 2.25 -0.83 -16.06
C SER A 227 1.25 0.06 -16.82
N ASN A 228 1.68 1.21 -17.32
CA ASN A 228 0.83 2.08 -18.14
C ASN A 228 0.43 1.40 -19.45
N LYS A 229 1.37 0.77 -20.15
CA LYS A 229 1.08 0.01 -21.37
C LYS A 229 0.11 -1.14 -21.14
N TYR A 230 0.24 -1.84 -20.01
CA TYR A 230 -0.73 -2.86 -19.60
C TYR A 230 -2.13 -2.26 -19.42
N LEU A 231 -2.25 -1.16 -18.69
CA LEU A 231 -3.54 -0.49 -18.44
C LEU A 231 -4.18 0.08 -19.70
N GLU A 232 -3.38 0.47 -20.70
CA GLU A 232 -3.88 0.88 -22.01
C GLU A 232 -4.50 -0.27 -22.80
N THR A 233 -3.95 -1.48 -22.67
CA THR A 233 -4.31 -2.66 -23.49
C THR A 233 -5.32 -3.59 -22.84
N VAL A 234 -5.40 -3.64 -21.51
CA VAL A 234 -6.35 -4.50 -20.78
C VAL A 234 -7.80 -4.04 -20.99
N ASP A 235 -8.74 -4.97 -21.14
CA ASP A 235 -10.17 -4.66 -21.31
C ASP A 235 -10.88 -4.48 -19.95
N LEU A 236 -10.58 -3.35 -19.31
CA LEU A 236 -11.23 -2.93 -18.07
C LEU A 236 -11.97 -1.61 -18.28
N SER A 237 -13.00 -1.37 -17.47
CA SER A 237 -13.67 -0.07 -17.48
C SER A 237 -12.69 1.06 -17.14
N HIS A 238 -13.00 2.26 -17.65
CA HIS A 238 -12.17 3.44 -17.39
C HIS A 238 -11.97 3.68 -15.88
N ASN A 239 -13.02 3.48 -15.10
CA ASN A 239 -13.06 3.62 -13.65
C ASN A 239 -12.10 2.66 -12.94
N LEU A 240 -12.11 1.37 -13.31
CA LEU A 240 -11.19 0.39 -12.73
C LEU A 240 -9.74 0.71 -13.11
N LYS A 241 -9.48 1.06 -14.37
CA LYS A 241 -8.14 1.50 -14.82
C LYS A 241 -7.65 2.73 -14.06
N HIS A 242 -8.56 3.63 -13.68
CA HIS A 242 -8.25 4.84 -12.93
C HIS A 242 -7.71 4.54 -11.53
N VAL A 243 -8.37 3.64 -10.80
CA VAL A 243 -7.90 3.18 -9.47
C VAL A 243 -6.56 2.42 -9.58
N LEU A 244 -6.43 1.55 -10.58
CA LEU A 244 -5.17 0.84 -10.81
C LEU A 244 -4.01 1.80 -11.14
N ARG A 245 -4.29 2.83 -11.95
CA ARG A 245 -3.31 3.87 -12.29
C ARG A 245 -2.92 4.70 -11.06
N SER A 246 -3.91 5.05 -10.23
CA SER A 246 -3.72 5.73 -8.95
C SER A 246 -2.72 5.00 -8.07
N ALA A 247 -2.89 3.69 -7.91
CA ALA A 247 -1.99 2.86 -7.12
C ALA A 247 -0.55 2.87 -7.64
N ILE A 248 -0.34 2.59 -8.93
CA ILE A 248 1.03 2.49 -9.47
C ILE A 248 1.75 3.84 -9.54
N HIS A 249 1.05 4.92 -9.91
CA HIS A 249 1.64 6.26 -9.93
C HIS A 249 1.89 6.78 -8.52
N GLY A 250 0.97 6.51 -7.59
CA GLY A 250 1.13 6.84 -6.19
C GLY A 250 2.30 6.12 -5.54
N SER A 251 2.41 4.81 -5.76
CA SER A 251 3.57 4.02 -5.32
C SER A 251 4.88 4.56 -5.89
N TYR A 252 4.91 4.90 -7.18
CA TYR A 252 6.09 5.50 -7.79
C TYR A 252 6.49 6.81 -7.09
N LEU A 253 5.56 7.75 -6.90
CA LEU A 253 5.86 9.00 -6.20
C LEU A 253 6.33 8.77 -4.78
N LEU A 254 5.66 7.90 -4.03
CA LEU A 254 6.04 7.55 -2.67
C LEU A 254 7.49 7.04 -2.60
N TYR A 255 7.85 6.05 -3.42
CA TYR A 255 9.16 5.41 -3.36
C TYR A 255 10.28 6.24 -4.00
N THR A 256 9.94 7.21 -4.83
CA THR A 256 10.92 8.14 -5.42
C THR A 256 11.07 9.43 -4.60
N LEU A 257 10.06 9.89 -3.86
CA LEU A 257 10.10 11.18 -3.16
C LEU A 257 10.27 11.05 -1.65
N SER A 258 9.90 9.92 -1.05
CA SER A 258 10.03 9.76 0.40
C SER A 258 11.50 9.62 0.82
N GLU A 259 11.92 10.47 1.76
CA GLU A 259 13.28 10.48 2.32
C GLU A 259 13.71 9.11 2.87
N ARG A 260 12.76 8.26 3.26
CA ARG A 260 12.99 6.89 3.74
C ARG A 260 13.78 6.03 2.76
N TYR A 261 13.58 6.23 1.45
CA TYR A 261 14.20 5.41 0.40
C TYR A 261 15.58 5.95 -0.05
N PHE A 262 16.02 7.10 0.47
CA PHE A 262 17.30 7.73 0.14
C PHE A 262 18.45 7.38 1.10
N GLY A 263 18.42 6.19 1.72
CA GLY A 263 19.58 5.66 2.45
C GLY A 263 19.82 6.27 3.83
N ARG A 264 18.81 6.82 4.50
CA ARG A 264 18.89 7.09 5.95
C ARG A 264 18.73 5.76 6.70
N THR A 265 19.73 5.44 7.51
CA THR A 265 19.94 4.13 8.16
C THR A 265 19.12 3.91 9.42
N GLU A 266 18.35 4.89 9.90
CA GLU A 266 17.52 4.73 11.09
C GLU A 266 16.04 4.88 10.75
N SER A 267 15.28 3.83 11.06
CA SER A 267 13.84 3.79 10.98
C SER A 267 13.27 4.52 12.20
N ASN A 268 13.07 5.84 12.08
CA ASN A 268 12.43 6.64 13.12
C ASN A 268 10.90 6.57 12.99
N TRP A 269 10.30 5.39 13.21
CA TRP A 269 8.83 5.26 13.37
C TRP A 269 8.47 5.07 14.84
#